data_AF-A0A839TIK9-F1
#
_entry.id   AF-A0A839TIK9-F1
#
_cell.length_a   1.000
_cell.length_b   1.000
_cell.length_c   1.000
_cell.angle_alpha   90.00
_cell.angle_beta   90.00
_cell.angle_gamma   90.00
#
_symmetry.space_group_name_H-M   'P 1'
#
loop_
_entity.id
_entity.type
_entity.pdbx_description
1 polymer ?
#
loop_
_entity_poly.entity_id
_entity_poly.type
_entity_poly.pdbx_seq_one_letter_code
_entity_poly.pdbx_strand_id
1 'polypeptide(L)'
;MENTNSDGAAANFTGKESAMLVFILPSHHLSHAQATARSVQQELPDSNIITLEHGSLGSRMNRELASYQEPYFMTLHAGERVLPGMDAFLRSELCNLREASAGCLIIPTANKEGELGRFQPPRGPLIWRKDAVMAPPSPGFAENALLPFESYVLLEKQHQLTTAYTWAASIPNPPLAPAVSPSLPWQKKREEWELLRPLLAAPIQVVPKTDDSHAVPLVTVLLCTYNDADYIPWAVRSVMAQTLPDWELLIIDDGSTDHTAHILDSLYPDRRIRTYRLERNSGKAHALNSGLSMAKGSWLLELDADDWLSPDCLNQLYGKARLHCDASVIYADHVQWGERMNKQLIYQGVRTSIHPFSTARVIDAGVPIAPRMFNTAKLKSLSGWNTATLFGGRLYEDIEILARISESAEFHYVHKALYHRRIRLHSITHRHADHYAAWLSWMNAGDNGRHPNHDRLQRQDADE
;
A
#
# COMPACT_ATOMS: atom_id res chain seq x y z
N MET A 1 46.14 16.93 -30.89
CA MET A 1 46.54 15.51 -30.92
C MET A 1 47.14 15.24 -29.56
N GLU A 2 46.70 14.35 -28.69
CA GLU A 2 45.68 13.31 -28.70
C GLU A 2 45.52 12.84 -27.23
N ASN A 3 44.33 12.34 -26.91
CA ASN A 3 44.01 11.41 -25.82
C ASN A 3 44.35 11.75 -24.37
N THR A 4 43.36 12.33 -23.68
CA THR A 4 43.10 12.05 -22.27
C THR A 4 42.41 10.68 -22.15
N ASN A 5 43.16 9.66 -21.71
CA ASN A 5 42.60 8.43 -21.18
C ASN A 5 41.82 8.76 -19.90
N SER A 6 40.49 8.63 -19.93
CA SER A 6 39.68 8.46 -18.74
C SER A 6 39.60 6.97 -18.44
N ASP A 7 40.45 6.50 -17.52
CA ASP A 7 40.34 5.18 -16.94
C ASP A 7 39.01 5.08 -16.18
N GLY A 8 38.04 4.39 -16.78
CA GLY A 8 36.90 3.86 -16.07
C GLY A 8 37.39 2.72 -15.18
N ALA A 9 37.26 2.89 -13.87
CA ALA A 9 37.53 1.82 -12.93
C ALA A 9 36.53 0.67 -13.17
N ALA A 10 36.97 -0.35 -13.91
CA ALA A 10 36.30 -1.64 -13.94
C ALA A 10 36.38 -2.24 -12.52
N ALA A 11 35.26 -2.75 -12.01
CA ALA A 11 35.23 -3.46 -10.74
C ALA A 11 36.18 -4.67 -10.83
N ASN A 12 37.34 -4.58 -10.16
CA ASN A 12 38.34 -5.64 -10.14
C ASN A 12 37.81 -6.83 -9.32
N PHE A 13 37.31 -7.85 -10.03
CA PHE A 13 37.05 -9.19 -9.49
C PHE A 13 38.38 -9.95 -9.38
N THR A 14 39.21 -9.59 -8.39
CA THR A 14 40.50 -10.26 -8.14
C THR A 14 40.44 -11.12 -6.87
N GLY A 15 40.21 -12.43 -7.07
CA GLY A 15 40.66 -13.49 -6.14
C GLY A 15 39.59 -14.20 -5.29
N LYS A 16 39.54 -15.54 -5.44
CA LYS A 16 38.80 -16.58 -4.69
C LYS A 16 37.26 -16.49 -4.69
N GLU A 17 36.65 -17.39 -5.47
CA GLU A 17 35.28 -17.95 -5.34
C GLU A 17 34.35 -17.24 -4.35
N SER A 18 33.82 -16.07 -4.73
CA SER A 18 32.75 -15.42 -3.97
C SER A 18 31.48 -16.26 -4.08
N ALA A 19 31.08 -16.89 -2.98
CA ALA A 19 29.81 -17.58 -2.83
C ALA A 19 28.65 -16.62 -3.19
N MET A 20 27.99 -16.84 -4.32
CA MET A 20 26.83 -16.04 -4.70
C MET A 20 25.66 -16.35 -3.78
N LEU A 21 25.01 -15.34 -3.22
CA LEU A 21 23.71 -15.49 -2.56
C LEU A 21 22.61 -15.62 -3.62
N VAL A 22 21.86 -16.72 -3.57
CA VAL A 22 20.77 -17.04 -4.49
C VAL A 22 19.48 -17.21 -3.70
N PHE A 23 18.51 -16.33 -3.95
CA PHE A 23 17.15 -16.48 -3.45
C PHE A 23 16.28 -17.24 -4.45
N ILE A 24 15.63 -18.31 -3.99
CA ILE A 24 14.61 -19.03 -4.75
C ILE A 24 13.24 -18.54 -4.29
N LEU A 25 12.57 -17.80 -5.16
CA LEU A 25 11.23 -17.25 -4.98
C LEU A 25 10.22 -18.41 -4.97
N PRO A 26 9.18 -18.33 -4.12
CA PRO A 26 8.31 -19.47 -3.83
C PRO A 26 7.48 -19.91 -5.05
N SER A 27 6.93 -21.14 -5.01
CA SER A 27 5.85 -21.56 -5.91
C SER A 27 4.76 -22.30 -5.14
N HIS A 28 3.71 -22.79 -5.80
CA HIS A 28 2.69 -23.63 -5.18
C HIS A 28 3.21 -25.03 -4.79
N HIS A 29 4.37 -25.44 -5.32
CA HIS A 29 4.91 -26.79 -5.13
C HIS A 29 6.33 -26.72 -4.59
N LEU A 30 6.54 -27.27 -3.38
CA LEU A 30 7.86 -27.36 -2.76
C LEU A 30 8.87 -28.10 -3.65
N SER A 31 8.40 -29.10 -4.40
CA SER A 31 9.21 -29.87 -5.36
C SER A 31 9.86 -29.01 -6.44
N HIS A 32 9.23 -27.90 -6.84
CA HIS A 32 9.80 -26.97 -7.83
C HIS A 32 10.97 -26.20 -7.24
N ALA A 33 10.85 -25.71 -6.01
CA ALA A 33 11.96 -25.01 -5.35
C ALA A 33 13.15 -25.95 -5.12
N GLN A 34 12.88 -27.20 -4.72
CA GLN A 34 13.90 -28.24 -4.59
C GLN A 34 14.57 -28.59 -5.92
N ALA A 35 13.82 -28.60 -7.02
CA ALA A 35 14.39 -28.82 -8.35
C ALA A 35 15.30 -27.66 -8.78
N THR A 36 14.88 -26.41 -8.58
CA THR A 36 15.71 -25.22 -8.84
C THR A 36 16.97 -25.25 -7.98
N ALA A 37 16.85 -25.48 -6.66
CA ALA A 37 17.98 -25.55 -5.74
C ALA A 37 19.00 -26.62 -6.16
N ARG A 38 18.55 -27.82 -6.58
CA ARG A 38 19.44 -28.86 -7.10
C ARG A 38 20.20 -28.42 -8.34
N SER A 39 19.53 -27.74 -9.28
CA SER A 39 20.20 -27.24 -10.48
C SER A 39 21.21 -26.13 -10.17
N VAL A 40 20.90 -25.25 -9.21
CA VAL A 40 21.84 -24.22 -8.75
C VAL A 40 23.06 -24.87 -8.08
N GLN A 41 22.86 -25.84 -7.19
CA GLN A 41 23.95 -26.54 -6.52
C GLN A 41 24.87 -27.30 -7.49
N GLN A 42 24.33 -27.79 -8.61
CA GLN A 42 25.09 -28.49 -9.64
C GLN A 42 25.99 -27.54 -10.43
N GLU A 43 25.47 -26.36 -10.80
CA GLU A 43 26.14 -25.44 -11.72
C GLU A 43 26.87 -24.28 -11.01
N LEU A 44 26.51 -24.01 -9.76
CA LEU A 44 27.04 -22.97 -8.87
C LEU A 44 27.25 -23.56 -7.45
N PRO A 45 28.18 -24.51 -7.29
CA PRO A 45 28.29 -25.30 -6.06
C PRO A 45 28.63 -24.48 -4.81
N ASP A 46 29.28 -23.32 -4.96
CA ASP A 46 29.67 -22.45 -3.85
C ASP A 46 28.58 -21.44 -3.48
N SER A 47 27.43 -21.44 -4.16
CA SER A 47 26.35 -20.50 -3.86
C SER A 47 25.64 -20.80 -2.53
N ASN A 48 25.26 -19.74 -1.81
CA ASN A 48 24.38 -19.85 -0.66
C ASN A 48 22.92 -19.75 -1.14
N ILE A 49 22.16 -20.83 -1.01
CA ILE A 49 20.81 -20.94 -1.57
C ILE A 49 19.77 -20.76 -0.47
N ILE A 50 18.91 -19.74 -0.61
CA ILE A 50 17.82 -19.47 0.31
C ILE A 50 16.48 -19.66 -0.41
N THR A 51 15.76 -20.72 -0.07
CA THR A 51 14.37 -20.89 -0.52
C THR A 51 13.44 -20.04 0.34
N LEU A 52 12.72 -19.13 -0.31
CA LEU A 52 11.77 -18.24 0.33
C LEU A 52 10.40 -18.90 0.45
N GLU A 53 9.71 -18.59 1.54
CA GLU A 53 8.34 -19.05 1.82
C GLU A 53 7.36 -17.92 1.51
N HIS A 54 6.11 -18.28 1.16
CA HIS A 54 5.05 -17.27 0.99
C HIS A 54 4.79 -16.56 2.32
N GLY A 55 4.66 -15.24 2.28
CA GLY A 55 4.38 -14.40 3.45
C GLY A 55 5.61 -13.84 4.17
N SER A 56 6.83 -14.02 3.64
CA SER A 56 8.05 -13.45 4.24
C SER A 56 9.07 -12.90 3.24
N LEU A 57 8.67 -12.59 2.01
CA LEU A 57 9.62 -12.32 0.92
C LEU A 57 10.57 -11.16 1.24
N GLY A 58 10.03 -9.96 1.49
CA GLY A 58 10.84 -8.77 1.76
C GLY A 58 11.66 -8.88 3.04
N SER A 59 11.00 -9.21 4.16
CA SER A 59 11.66 -9.26 5.49
C SER A 59 12.78 -10.30 5.53
N ARG A 60 12.60 -11.48 4.93
CA ARG A 60 13.65 -12.50 4.87
C ARG A 60 14.79 -12.04 3.96
N MET A 61 14.49 -11.50 2.77
CA MET A 61 15.54 -10.98 1.89
C MET A 61 16.38 -9.89 2.58
N ASN A 62 15.74 -8.93 3.25
CA ASN A 62 16.44 -7.86 3.97
C ASN A 62 17.37 -8.39 5.07
N ARG A 63 16.89 -9.35 5.88
CA ARG A 63 17.68 -9.95 6.96
C ARG A 63 18.93 -10.65 6.43
N GLU A 64 18.80 -11.43 5.38
CA GLU A 64 19.92 -12.18 4.80
C GLU A 64 20.89 -11.24 4.06
N LEU A 65 20.38 -10.18 3.42
CA LEU A 65 21.21 -9.17 2.77
C LEU A 65 22.00 -8.30 3.76
N ALA A 66 21.49 -8.11 4.98
CA ALA A 66 22.20 -7.35 6.01
C ALA A 66 23.53 -8.02 6.42
N SER A 67 23.62 -9.35 6.37
CA SER A 67 24.84 -10.10 6.71
C SER A 67 25.72 -10.43 5.49
N TYR A 68 25.14 -10.52 4.30
CA TYR A 68 25.84 -10.84 3.05
C TYR A 68 26.80 -9.72 2.63
N GLN A 69 28.05 -10.00 2.29
CA GLN A 69 29.06 -8.94 2.02
C GLN A 69 29.31 -8.67 0.53
N GLU A 70 28.97 -9.62 -0.34
CA GLU A 70 29.29 -9.47 -1.76
C GLU A 70 28.38 -8.42 -2.45
N PRO A 71 28.88 -7.74 -3.49
CA PRO A 71 28.19 -6.62 -4.13
C PRO A 71 26.95 -7.02 -4.93
N TYR A 72 26.78 -8.31 -5.26
CA TYR A 72 25.69 -8.82 -6.08
C TYR A 72 25.06 -10.09 -5.54
N PHE A 73 23.75 -10.24 -5.77
CA PHE A 73 22.98 -11.45 -5.45
C PHE A 73 21.98 -11.76 -6.56
N MET A 74 21.46 -12.99 -6.61
CA MET A 74 20.51 -13.43 -7.63
C MET A 74 19.17 -13.83 -7.04
N THR A 75 18.10 -13.58 -7.79
CA THR A 75 16.77 -14.15 -7.53
C THR A 75 16.34 -15.05 -8.69
N LEU A 76 15.90 -16.26 -8.38
CA LEU A 76 15.33 -17.26 -9.31
C LEU A 76 13.91 -17.62 -8.88
N HIS A 77 13.05 -18.00 -9.83
CA HIS A 77 11.74 -18.55 -9.53
C HIS A 77 11.77 -20.07 -9.36
N ALA A 78 11.10 -20.58 -8.34
CA ALA A 78 10.93 -22.01 -8.15
C ALA A 78 10.30 -22.65 -9.41
N GLY A 79 10.99 -23.64 -9.97
CA GLY A 79 10.64 -24.32 -11.22
C GLY A 79 11.57 -23.97 -12.38
N GLU A 80 12.34 -22.89 -12.29
CA GLU A 80 13.43 -22.60 -13.24
C GLU A 80 14.58 -23.57 -13.03
N ARG A 81 15.32 -23.86 -14.11
CA ARG A 81 16.49 -24.72 -14.07
C ARG A 81 17.70 -23.96 -14.56
N VAL A 82 18.72 -23.90 -13.71
CA VAL A 82 20.07 -23.48 -14.10
C VAL A 82 20.68 -24.59 -14.97
N LEU A 83 21.33 -24.21 -16.07
CA LEU A 83 21.95 -25.11 -17.04
C LEU A 83 23.48 -24.96 -17.01
N PRO A 84 24.21 -25.93 -17.60
CA PRO A 84 25.66 -25.84 -17.77
C PRO A 84 26.13 -24.52 -18.38
N GLY A 85 27.18 -23.95 -17.79
CA GLY A 85 27.78 -22.69 -18.21
C GLY A 85 27.28 -21.45 -17.47
N MET A 86 26.41 -21.60 -16.46
CA MET A 86 25.91 -20.46 -15.66
C MET A 86 27.02 -19.67 -14.96
N ASP A 87 28.03 -20.33 -14.38
CA ASP A 87 29.14 -19.60 -13.73
C ASP A 87 29.84 -18.64 -14.72
N ALA A 88 30.23 -19.15 -15.89
CA ALA A 88 30.88 -18.34 -16.93
C ALA A 88 29.99 -17.20 -17.41
N PHE A 89 28.69 -17.46 -17.58
CA PHE A 89 27.70 -16.44 -17.93
C PHE A 89 27.61 -15.34 -16.87
N LEU A 90 27.45 -15.70 -15.59
CA LEU A 90 27.36 -14.74 -14.50
C LEU A 90 28.62 -13.88 -14.39
N ARG A 91 29.82 -14.48 -14.52
CA ARG A 91 31.08 -13.72 -14.52
C ARG A 91 31.12 -12.68 -15.63
N SER A 92 30.69 -13.05 -16.83
CA SER A 92 30.60 -12.12 -17.97
C SER A 92 29.63 -10.97 -17.69
N GLU A 93 28.40 -11.28 -17.23
CA GLU A 93 27.40 -10.25 -16.94
C GLU A 93 27.86 -9.31 -15.82
N LEU A 94 28.41 -9.85 -14.73
CA LEU A 94 28.91 -9.05 -13.61
C LEU A 94 30.07 -8.13 -14.00
N CYS A 95 30.99 -8.58 -14.85
CA CYS A 95 32.09 -7.73 -15.34
C CYS A 95 31.60 -6.58 -16.22
N ASN A 96 30.45 -6.74 -16.89
CA ASN A 96 29.86 -5.73 -17.77
C ASN A 96 28.93 -4.75 -17.03
N LEU A 97 28.55 -5.04 -15.78
CA LEU A 97 27.70 -4.15 -14.98
C LEU A 97 28.47 -2.90 -14.54
N ARG A 98 27.88 -1.73 -14.79
CA ARG A 98 28.44 -0.43 -14.42
C ARG A 98 27.93 0.01 -13.05
N GLU A 99 28.62 0.96 -12.41
CA GLU A 99 28.15 1.62 -11.18
C GLU A 99 26.82 2.39 -11.35
N ALA A 100 26.42 2.70 -12.58
CA ALA A 100 25.10 3.27 -12.85
C ALA A 100 23.98 2.20 -12.90
N SER A 101 24.31 0.91 -12.87
CA SER A 101 23.35 -0.18 -13.06
C SER A 101 22.77 -0.69 -11.74
N ALA A 102 21.43 -0.78 -11.66
CA ALA A 102 20.72 -1.42 -10.55
C ALA A 102 21.02 -2.93 -10.48
N GLY A 103 21.39 -3.53 -11.61
CA GLY A 103 21.58 -4.96 -11.78
C GLY A 103 21.43 -5.36 -13.24
N CYS A 104 21.32 -6.67 -13.45
CA CYS A 104 21.07 -7.29 -14.75
C CYS A 104 19.76 -8.06 -14.74
N LEU A 105 18.94 -7.82 -15.74
CA LEU A 105 17.77 -8.60 -16.05
C LEU A 105 18.14 -9.72 -17.03
N ILE A 106 17.83 -10.95 -16.66
CA ILE A 106 18.01 -12.13 -17.51
C ILE A 106 16.69 -12.39 -18.24
N ILE A 107 16.67 -12.19 -19.56
CA ILE A 107 15.49 -12.44 -20.39
C ILE A 107 15.62 -13.83 -21.04
N PRO A 108 14.81 -14.82 -20.65
CA PRO A 108 14.80 -16.12 -21.34
C PRO A 108 14.30 -15.91 -22.77
N THR A 109 15.00 -16.49 -23.75
CA THR A 109 14.83 -16.26 -25.21
C THR A 109 13.46 -16.65 -25.79
N ALA A 110 12.46 -16.97 -24.97
CA ALA A 110 11.12 -17.37 -25.39
C ALA A 110 10.09 -16.22 -25.54
N ASN A 111 10.40 -14.98 -25.13
CA ASN A 111 9.55 -13.83 -25.40
C ASN A 111 10.05 -13.10 -26.64
N LYS A 112 9.51 -13.48 -27.81
CA LYS A 112 9.73 -12.75 -29.06
C LYS A 112 9.22 -11.31 -28.94
N GLU A 113 9.96 -10.43 -29.61
CA GLU A 113 9.76 -9.01 -29.83
C GLU A 113 8.28 -8.56 -29.89
N GLY A 114 7.96 -7.56 -29.07
CA GLY A 114 6.68 -6.86 -29.07
C GLY A 114 6.23 -6.53 -27.65
N GLU A 115 6.31 -5.25 -27.25
CA GLU A 115 5.77 -4.68 -26.00
C GLU A 115 6.60 -4.79 -24.71
N LEU A 116 7.90 -4.46 -24.73
CA LEU A 116 8.51 -3.83 -23.54
C LEU A 116 8.06 -2.37 -23.47
N GLY A 117 6.77 -2.15 -23.23
CA GLY A 117 6.26 -0.82 -22.88
C GLY A 117 6.87 -0.38 -21.55
N ARG A 118 6.99 0.94 -21.30
CA ARG A 118 7.47 1.54 -20.03
C ARG A 118 6.82 0.98 -18.75
N PHE A 119 5.74 0.19 -18.87
CA PHE A 119 4.89 -0.31 -17.80
C PHE A 119 4.72 -1.85 -17.75
N GLN A 120 5.45 -2.62 -18.56
CA GLN A 120 5.55 -4.08 -18.37
C GLN A 120 6.94 -4.40 -17.80
N PRO A 121 7.09 -4.46 -16.47
CA PRO A 121 8.38 -4.82 -15.90
C PRO A 121 8.70 -6.25 -16.34
N PRO A 122 9.93 -6.49 -16.80
CA PRO A 122 10.32 -7.76 -17.36
C PRO A 122 10.29 -8.87 -16.30
N ARG A 123 9.77 -10.02 -16.69
CA ARG A 123 9.59 -11.20 -15.83
C ARG A 123 10.74 -12.18 -16.07
N GLY A 124 11.51 -12.48 -15.03
CA GLY A 124 12.60 -13.45 -15.10
C GLY A 124 13.62 -13.27 -13.99
N PRO A 125 14.66 -14.10 -13.96
CA PRO A 125 15.75 -13.97 -13.00
C PRO A 125 16.44 -12.63 -13.08
N LEU A 126 16.89 -12.19 -11.91
CA LEU A 126 17.52 -10.89 -11.74
C LEU A 126 18.80 -11.07 -10.95
N ILE A 127 19.84 -10.42 -11.45
CA ILE A 127 21.04 -10.11 -10.68
C ILE A 127 20.85 -8.70 -10.14
N TRP A 128 20.98 -8.54 -8.84
CA TRP A 128 20.78 -7.27 -8.16
C TRP A 128 22.12 -6.75 -7.66
N ARG A 129 22.34 -5.44 -7.76
CA ARG A 129 23.41 -4.78 -7.01
C ARG A 129 22.95 -4.51 -5.59
N LYS A 130 23.61 -5.13 -4.61
CA LYS A 130 23.26 -5.05 -3.20
C LYS A 130 23.19 -3.60 -2.72
N ASP A 131 24.22 -2.80 -2.98
CA ASP A 131 24.26 -1.41 -2.50
C ASP A 131 23.16 -0.53 -3.10
N ALA A 132 22.76 -0.79 -4.36
CA ALA A 132 21.61 -0.10 -4.94
C ALA A 132 20.32 -0.49 -4.21
N VAL A 133 20.14 -1.79 -3.93
CA VAL A 133 18.98 -2.32 -3.19
C VAL A 133 18.93 -1.78 -1.76
N MET A 134 20.06 -1.69 -1.08
CA MET A 134 20.13 -1.27 0.33
C MET A 134 20.24 0.26 0.50
N ALA A 135 20.24 1.03 -0.60
CA ALA A 135 20.34 2.48 -0.54
C ALA A 135 19.03 3.16 -0.04
N PRO A 136 19.12 4.29 0.67
CA PRO A 136 17.95 5.11 1.01
C PRO A 136 17.14 5.54 -0.23
N PRO A 137 15.82 5.81 -0.11
CA PRO A 137 15.06 5.94 1.14
C PRO A 137 14.46 4.62 1.67
N SER A 138 14.58 3.50 0.95
CA SER A 138 14.16 2.19 1.43
C SER A 138 15.38 1.28 1.52
N PRO A 139 15.90 0.97 2.73
CA PRO A 139 17.15 0.24 2.93
C PRO A 139 17.09 -1.24 2.51
N GLY A 140 16.12 -1.64 1.69
CA GLY A 140 15.92 -3.00 1.22
C GLY A 140 14.63 -3.17 0.43
N PHE A 141 14.13 -4.40 0.39
CA PHE A 141 12.84 -4.78 -0.16
C PHE A 141 11.69 -4.38 0.77
N ALA A 142 10.55 -4.01 0.19
CA ALA A 142 9.36 -3.70 0.97
C ALA A 142 8.83 -4.94 1.70
N GLU A 143 8.40 -4.74 2.93
CA GLU A 143 7.75 -5.77 3.74
C GLU A 143 6.22 -5.72 3.56
N ASN A 144 5.51 -6.72 4.08
CA ASN A 144 4.03 -6.75 4.06
C ASN A 144 3.40 -5.50 4.69
N ALA A 145 4.12 -4.85 5.61
CA ALA A 145 3.74 -3.58 6.20
C ALA A 145 3.72 -2.42 5.20
N LEU A 146 4.46 -2.48 4.08
CA LEU A 146 4.53 -1.40 3.08
C LEU A 146 3.88 -1.76 1.75
N LEU A 147 3.79 -3.06 1.43
CA LEU A 147 3.18 -3.55 0.21
C LEU A 147 2.26 -4.76 0.47
N PRO A 148 0.97 -4.69 0.09
CA PRO A 148 -0.02 -5.76 0.29
C PRO A 148 0.30 -7.12 -0.27
N PHE A 149 1.04 -7.09 -1.36
CA PHE A 149 1.14 -8.20 -2.27
C PHE A 149 2.62 -8.48 -2.39
N GLU A 150 3.10 -9.48 -1.65
CA GLU A 150 4.50 -9.90 -1.72
C GLU A 150 4.96 -10.17 -3.14
N SER A 151 4.05 -10.64 -4.00
CA SER A 151 4.30 -10.88 -5.41
C SER A 151 4.77 -9.64 -6.18
N TYR A 152 4.56 -8.44 -5.66
CA TYR A 152 4.96 -7.18 -6.29
C TYR A 152 6.16 -6.51 -5.62
N VAL A 153 6.74 -7.09 -4.55
CA VAL A 153 7.90 -6.51 -3.83
C VAL A 153 9.10 -6.32 -4.75
N LEU A 154 9.37 -7.29 -5.63
CA LEU A 154 10.47 -7.17 -6.60
C LEU A 154 10.19 -6.08 -7.64
N LEU A 155 8.93 -5.97 -8.10
CA LEU A 155 8.54 -4.96 -9.09
C LEU A 155 8.59 -3.55 -8.49
N GLU A 156 8.12 -3.41 -7.26
CA GLU A 156 8.26 -2.17 -6.51
C GLU A 156 9.73 -1.76 -6.41
N LYS A 157 10.60 -2.71 -6.02
CA LYS A 157 12.03 -2.40 -5.88
C LYS A 157 12.66 -2.01 -7.22
N GLN A 158 12.29 -2.68 -8.31
CA GLN A 158 12.72 -2.27 -9.65
C GLN A 158 12.32 -0.82 -9.96
N HIS A 159 11.06 -0.45 -9.70
CA HIS A 159 10.58 0.91 -9.91
C HIS A 159 11.32 1.94 -9.05
N GLN A 160 11.53 1.66 -7.77
CA GLN A 160 12.31 2.53 -6.90
C GLN A 160 13.71 2.80 -7.47
N LEU A 161 14.41 1.75 -7.92
CA LEU A 161 15.77 1.87 -8.44
C LEU A 161 15.82 2.60 -9.79
N THR A 162 14.79 2.52 -10.63
CA THR A 162 14.78 3.21 -11.94
C THR A 162 14.85 4.73 -11.86
N THR A 163 14.62 5.32 -10.68
CA THR A 163 14.75 6.77 -10.48
C THR A 163 16.22 7.23 -10.42
N ALA A 164 17.13 6.36 -9.99
CA ALA A 164 18.54 6.68 -9.78
C ALA A 164 19.50 5.80 -10.59
N TYR A 165 19.03 4.66 -11.11
CA TYR A 165 19.84 3.64 -11.76
C TYR A 165 19.21 3.16 -13.07
N THR A 166 20.04 2.56 -13.92
CA THR A 166 19.61 1.88 -15.15
C THR A 166 19.59 0.36 -14.97
N TRP A 167 18.76 -0.34 -15.73
CA TRP A 167 18.79 -1.81 -15.79
C TRP A 167 19.57 -2.27 -17.02
N ALA A 168 20.53 -3.17 -16.85
CA ALA A 168 21.13 -3.88 -17.97
C ALA A 168 20.19 -5.01 -18.42
N ALA A 169 20.06 -5.23 -19.72
CA ALA A 169 19.31 -6.34 -20.29
C ALA A 169 20.29 -7.35 -20.90
N SER A 170 20.24 -8.60 -20.46
CA SER A 170 21.02 -9.70 -21.03
C SER A 170 20.16 -10.47 -22.04
N ILE A 171 20.52 -10.35 -23.31
CA ILE A 171 19.84 -10.92 -24.48
C ILE A 171 20.97 -11.27 -25.47
N PRO A 172 21.56 -12.48 -25.50
CA PRO A 172 20.79 -13.68 -25.86
C PRO A 172 21.26 -15.00 -25.18
N ASN A 173 20.31 -15.88 -24.87
CA ASN A 173 20.54 -17.27 -24.41
C ASN A 173 21.26 -17.42 -23.06
N PRO A 174 20.66 -16.94 -21.96
CA PRO A 174 21.15 -17.34 -20.64
C PRO A 174 21.09 -18.86 -20.49
N PRO A 175 22.05 -19.50 -19.79
CA PRO A 175 22.04 -20.93 -19.49
C PRO A 175 20.98 -21.24 -18.41
N LEU A 176 19.72 -20.97 -18.77
CA LEU A 176 18.57 -21.02 -17.91
C LEU A 176 17.40 -21.56 -18.72
N ALA A 177 16.81 -22.67 -18.28
CA ALA A 177 15.55 -23.14 -18.82
C ALA A 177 14.39 -22.58 -17.97
N PRO A 178 13.39 -21.92 -18.59
CA PRO A 178 12.19 -21.49 -17.88
C PRO A 178 11.38 -22.71 -17.43
N ALA A 179 10.56 -22.53 -16.39
CA ALA A 179 9.64 -23.56 -15.93
C ALA A 179 8.58 -23.92 -17.01
N VAL A 180 8.17 -25.19 -17.07
CA VAL A 180 7.20 -25.72 -18.05
C VAL A 180 5.71 -25.39 -17.72
N SER A 181 5.45 -24.47 -16.76
CA SER A 181 4.17 -23.80 -16.36
C SER A 181 3.19 -24.49 -15.37
N PRO A 182 2.28 -23.71 -14.69
CA PRO A 182 2.06 -22.26 -14.82
C PRO A 182 2.52 -21.47 -13.58
N SER A 183 3.13 -20.32 -13.87
CA SER A 183 3.17 -19.07 -13.08
C SER A 183 3.06 -19.14 -11.54
N LEU A 184 3.89 -18.33 -10.88
CA LEU A 184 3.55 -17.86 -9.54
C LEU A 184 2.14 -17.22 -9.49
N PRO A 185 1.50 -17.19 -8.31
CA PRO A 185 0.16 -16.67 -8.12
C PRO A 185 -0.06 -15.20 -8.56
N TRP A 186 0.98 -14.42 -8.91
CA TRP A 186 0.83 -13.07 -9.50
C TRP A 186 0.09 -13.06 -10.84
N GLN A 187 -0.12 -14.22 -11.47
CA GLN A 187 -1.00 -14.34 -12.65
C GLN A 187 -2.49 -14.22 -12.31
N LYS A 188 -2.86 -14.06 -11.04
CA LYS A 188 -4.26 -13.90 -10.68
C LYS A 188 -4.66 -12.43 -10.78
N LYS A 189 -5.18 -12.12 -11.96
CA LYS A 189 -6.04 -10.98 -12.34
C LYS A 189 -5.30 -9.72 -12.76
N ARG A 190 -5.30 -9.47 -14.08
CA ARG A 190 -4.91 -8.21 -14.72
C ARG A 190 -5.49 -7.01 -13.97
N GLU A 191 -6.68 -7.18 -13.43
CA GLU A 191 -7.40 -6.21 -12.61
C GLU A 191 -6.65 -5.82 -11.33
N GLU A 192 -6.10 -6.78 -10.57
CA GLU A 192 -5.30 -6.50 -9.37
C GLU A 192 -4.06 -5.69 -9.74
N TRP A 193 -3.39 -6.08 -10.82
CA TRP A 193 -2.22 -5.35 -11.33
C TRP A 193 -2.56 -3.92 -11.76
N GLU A 194 -3.63 -3.71 -12.52
CA GLU A 194 -4.02 -2.35 -12.95
C GLU A 194 -4.39 -1.45 -11.76
N LEU A 195 -4.92 -2.03 -10.68
CA LEU A 195 -5.24 -1.33 -9.46
C LEU A 195 -4.00 -0.98 -8.61
N LEU A 196 -2.95 -1.81 -8.67
CA LEU A 196 -1.76 -1.64 -7.84
C LEU A 196 -0.62 -0.92 -8.53
N ARG A 197 -0.49 -1.09 -9.85
CA ARG A 197 0.56 -0.44 -10.63
C ARG A 197 0.64 1.06 -10.36
N PRO A 198 -0.46 1.83 -10.24
CA PRO A 198 -0.38 3.25 -9.88
C PRO A 198 0.28 3.49 -8.52
N LEU A 199 0.02 2.66 -7.51
CA LEU A 199 0.64 2.77 -6.18
C LEU A 199 2.13 2.41 -6.20
N LEU A 200 2.53 1.46 -7.06
CA LEU A 200 3.92 1.06 -7.25
C LEU A 200 4.73 2.10 -8.04
N ALA A 201 4.09 2.75 -9.01
CA ALA A 201 4.70 3.77 -9.86
C ALA A 201 4.74 5.15 -9.20
N ALA A 202 3.96 5.36 -8.14
CA ALA A 202 4.02 6.59 -7.36
C ALA A 202 5.43 6.73 -6.76
N PRO A 203 6.12 7.87 -7.01
CA PRO A 203 7.44 8.06 -6.45
C PRO A 203 7.36 7.99 -4.93
N ILE A 204 8.10 7.05 -4.33
CA ILE A 204 8.27 6.97 -2.87
C ILE A 204 8.96 8.22 -2.32
N GLN A 205 9.60 9.00 -3.20
CA GLN A 205 10.31 10.21 -2.82
C GLN A 205 9.37 11.24 -2.17
N VAL A 206 9.45 11.21 -0.84
CA VAL A 206 9.38 12.36 0.07
C VAL A 206 10.48 13.34 -0.37
N VAL A 207 10.35 14.00 -1.52
CA VAL A 207 11.01 15.30 -1.62
C VAL A 207 10.21 16.15 -0.64
N PRO A 208 10.76 16.52 0.53
CA PRO A 208 10.05 17.41 1.43
C PRO A 208 9.78 18.64 0.58
N LYS A 209 8.52 19.01 0.40
CA LYS A 209 8.17 20.22 -0.35
C LYS A 209 8.89 21.36 0.38
N THR A 210 9.99 21.83 -0.20
CA THR A 210 10.77 22.91 0.40
C THR A 210 9.95 24.18 0.21
N ASP A 211 9.57 24.75 1.35
CA ASP A 211 9.34 26.18 1.57
C ASP A 211 7.99 26.85 1.31
N ASP A 212 6.89 26.11 1.17
CA ASP A 212 5.55 26.70 1.25
C ASP A 212 4.71 26.14 2.42
N SER A 213 5.31 26.03 3.61
CA SER A 213 4.60 25.66 4.85
C SER A 213 3.55 26.69 5.33
N HIS A 214 3.30 27.73 4.55
CA HIS A 214 2.32 28.79 4.82
C HIS A 214 1.06 28.72 3.96
N ALA A 215 1.01 27.89 2.90
CA ALA A 215 -0.20 27.70 2.13
C ALA A 215 -1.17 26.76 2.87
N VAL A 216 -2.42 27.20 3.05
CA VAL A 216 -3.50 26.37 3.61
C VAL A 216 -3.70 25.17 2.66
N PRO A 217 -3.64 23.91 3.15
CA PRO A 217 -3.82 22.74 2.30
C PRO A 217 -5.22 22.76 1.68
N LEU A 218 -5.38 22.16 0.50
CA LEU A 218 -6.71 22.07 -0.13
C LEU A 218 -7.54 21.00 0.56
N VAL A 219 -6.91 19.87 0.87
CA VAL A 219 -7.54 18.69 1.48
C VAL A 219 -6.78 18.28 2.74
N THR A 220 -7.49 18.16 3.87
CA THR A 220 -7.03 17.37 5.02
C THR A 220 -7.48 15.92 4.80
N VAL A 221 -6.54 14.99 4.73
CA VAL A 221 -6.86 13.57 4.94
C VAL A 221 -6.82 13.31 6.43
N LEU A 222 -7.97 12.95 7.00
CA LEU A 222 -8.11 12.61 8.41
C LEU A 222 -8.15 11.09 8.55
N LEU A 223 -7.17 10.56 9.30
CA LEU A 223 -7.03 9.14 9.60
C LEU A 223 -7.11 8.94 11.11
N CYS A 224 -8.09 8.18 11.57
CA CYS A 224 -8.17 7.75 12.96
C CYS A 224 -7.73 6.29 13.07
N THR A 225 -7.01 5.94 14.12
CA THR A 225 -6.47 4.58 14.30
C THR A 225 -6.54 4.14 15.75
N TYR A 226 -6.75 2.84 15.95
CA TYR A 226 -6.64 2.18 17.24
C TYR A 226 -6.19 0.73 17.03
N ASN A 227 -4.97 0.41 17.46
CA ASN A 227 -4.37 -0.91 17.30
C ASN A 227 -4.28 -1.40 15.83
N ASP A 228 -3.84 -0.54 14.90
CA ASP A 228 -3.72 -0.86 13.46
C ASP A 228 -2.26 -0.88 12.96
N ALA A 229 -1.31 -1.31 13.79
CA ALA A 229 0.10 -1.32 13.43
C ALA A 229 0.38 -2.04 12.09
N ASP A 230 -0.35 -3.12 11.81
CA ASP A 230 -0.22 -3.91 10.59
C ASP A 230 -0.71 -3.19 9.32
N TYR A 231 -1.52 -2.14 9.45
CA TYR A 231 -2.32 -1.60 8.35
C TYR A 231 -2.02 -0.14 8.04
N ILE A 232 -1.80 0.67 9.07
CA ILE A 232 -1.61 2.11 8.94
C ILE A 232 -0.51 2.54 7.95
N PRO A 233 0.61 1.81 7.75
CA PRO A 233 1.62 2.30 6.82
C PRO A 233 1.11 2.36 5.38
N TRP A 234 0.08 1.59 5.02
CA TRP A 234 -0.50 1.62 3.67
C TRP A 234 -1.40 2.81 3.45
N ALA A 235 -2.25 3.09 4.44
CA ALA A 235 -3.10 4.26 4.43
C ALA A 235 -2.22 5.51 4.25
N VAL A 236 -1.17 5.63 5.07
CA VAL A 236 -0.18 6.72 5.00
C VAL A 236 0.50 6.77 3.63
N ARG A 237 1.06 5.64 3.15
CA ARG A 237 1.73 5.56 1.86
C ARG A 237 0.81 5.98 0.71
N SER A 238 -0.47 5.63 0.77
CA SER A 238 -1.45 5.97 -0.27
C SER A 238 -1.76 7.46 -0.33
N VAL A 239 -1.69 8.15 0.81
CA VAL A 239 -1.80 9.62 0.89
C VAL A 239 -0.53 10.28 0.35
N MET A 240 0.64 9.74 0.70
CA MET A 240 1.92 10.22 0.17
C MET A 240 2.02 10.08 -1.36
N ALA A 241 1.38 9.05 -1.91
CA ALA A 241 1.30 8.77 -3.34
C ALA A 241 0.30 9.64 -4.11
N GLN A 242 -0.40 10.58 -3.47
CA GLN A 242 -1.42 11.39 -4.13
C GLN A 242 -0.81 12.35 -5.15
N THR A 243 -1.42 12.39 -6.34
CA THR A 243 -1.04 13.27 -7.45
C THR A 243 -1.42 14.73 -7.22
N LEU A 244 -2.39 15.01 -6.35
CA LEU A 244 -2.63 16.37 -5.84
C LEU A 244 -1.53 16.69 -4.82
N PRO A 245 -0.76 17.78 -4.96
CA PRO A 245 0.36 18.05 -4.05
C PRO A 245 -0.02 18.79 -2.77
N ASP A 246 -1.21 19.42 -2.72
CA ASP A 246 -1.64 20.33 -1.64
C ASP A 246 -2.60 19.64 -0.66
N TRP A 247 -2.04 18.75 0.15
CA TRP A 247 -2.75 18.06 1.23
C TRP A 247 -1.99 18.14 2.55
N GLU A 248 -2.70 17.95 3.65
CA GLU A 248 -2.12 17.52 4.94
C GLU A 248 -2.70 16.15 5.32
N LEU A 249 -1.93 15.35 6.03
CA LEU A 249 -2.37 14.10 6.63
C LEU A 249 -2.39 14.28 8.15
N LEU A 250 -3.58 14.20 8.72
CA LEU A 250 -3.79 14.30 10.16
C LEU A 250 -4.15 12.92 10.70
N ILE A 251 -3.28 12.38 11.55
CA ILE A 251 -3.45 11.06 12.15
C ILE A 251 -3.79 11.22 13.63
N ILE A 252 -4.93 10.65 14.04
CA ILE A 252 -5.38 10.62 15.43
C ILE A 252 -5.31 9.17 15.92
N ASP A 253 -4.32 8.88 16.75
CA ASP A 253 -4.21 7.64 17.50
C ASP A 253 -5.13 7.70 18.73
N ASP A 254 -6.22 6.92 18.72
CA ASP A 254 -7.21 6.86 19.79
C ASP A 254 -6.73 5.97 20.95
N GLY A 255 -5.50 6.20 21.42
CA GLY A 255 -4.93 5.51 22.57
C GLY A 255 -4.53 4.06 22.32
N SER A 256 -3.91 3.77 21.16
CA SER A 256 -3.41 2.42 20.82
C SER A 256 -2.46 1.86 21.89
N THR A 257 -2.47 0.54 22.03
CA THR A 257 -1.66 -0.24 22.96
C THR A 257 -0.66 -1.18 22.26
N ASP A 258 -0.81 -1.36 20.95
CA ASP A 258 0.11 -2.10 20.10
C ASP A 258 1.29 -1.22 19.61
N HIS A 259 1.96 -1.65 18.55
CA HIS A 259 3.09 -0.93 17.95
C HIS A 259 2.69 0.28 17.07
N THR A 260 1.42 0.68 17.02
CA THR A 260 0.94 1.80 16.18
C THR A 260 1.70 3.09 16.49
N ALA A 261 1.85 3.44 17.77
CA ALA A 261 2.55 4.66 18.17
C ALA A 261 4.01 4.69 17.68
N HIS A 262 4.73 3.58 17.78
CA HIS A 262 6.10 3.46 17.28
C HIS A 262 6.18 3.64 15.75
N ILE A 263 5.21 3.11 15.01
CA ILE A 263 5.12 3.30 13.55
C ILE A 263 4.88 4.78 13.24
N LEU A 264 3.96 5.43 13.94
CA LEU A 264 3.68 6.86 13.76
C LEU A 264 4.91 7.73 14.05
N ASP A 265 5.71 7.35 15.04
CA ASP A 265 6.96 8.05 15.36
C ASP A 265 8.00 7.96 14.23
N SER A 266 7.93 6.93 13.38
CA SER A 266 8.82 6.82 12.21
C SER A 266 8.41 7.72 11.04
N LEU A 267 7.19 8.28 11.05
CA LEU A 267 6.61 9.07 9.96
C LEU A 267 6.94 10.57 10.03
N TYR A 268 7.72 11.01 11.02
CA TYR A 268 8.07 12.42 11.22
C TYR A 268 8.89 13.15 10.12
N PRO A 269 9.55 12.53 9.12
CA PRO A 269 10.32 13.32 8.15
C PRO A 269 9.46 14.16 7.17
N ASP A 270 8.16 13.88 6.97
CA ASP A 270 7.29 14.66 6.07
C ASP A 270 6.46 15.70 6.86
N ARG A 271 6.72 16.99 6.63
CA ARG A 271 6.03 18.10 7.31
C ARG A 271 4.53 18.21 7.04
N ARG A 272 4.01 17.51 6.02
CA ARG A 272 2.56 17.44 5.74
C ARG A 272 1.83 16.47 6.66
N ILE A 273 2.55 15.61 7.38
CA ILE A 273 2.00 14.60 8.27
C ILE A 273 2.05 15.12 9.71
N ARG A 274 0.91 15.11 10.39
CA ARG A 274 0.79 15.47 11.81
C ARG A 274 0.12 14.33 12.56
N THR A 275 0.77 13.85 13.61
CA THR A 275 0.28 12.76 14.45
C THR A 275 -0.11 13.31 15.83
N TYR A 276 -1.24 12.86 16.34
CA TYR A 276 -1.72 13.17 17.69
C TYR A 276 -2.20 11.89 18.35
N ARG A 277 -1.86 11.70 19.62
CA ARG A 277 -2.29 10.56 20.41
C ARG A 277 -3.20 11.02 21.55
N LEU A 278 -4.36 10.39 21.67
CA LEU A 278 -5.29 10.58 22.77
C LEU A 278 -4.84 9.76 23.98
N GLU A 279 -5.21 10.22 25.18
CA GLU A 279 -4.81 9.57 26.45
C GLU A 279 -5.38 8.15 26.59
N ARG A 280 -6.56 7.91 26.03
CA ARG A 280 -7.28 6.63 26.07
C ARG A 280 -8.20 6.50 24.87
N ASN A 281 -8.56 5.26 24.54
CA ASN A 281 -9.59 4.96 23.55
C ASN A 281 -10.93 5.60 23.94
N SER A 282 -11.36 6.56 23.12
CA SER A 282 -12.56 7.36 23.31
C SER A 282 -13.58 7.15 22.18
N GLY A 283 -13.27 6.29 21.21
CA GLY A 283 -14.13 5.92 20.10
C GLY A 283 -13.88 6.75 18.84
N LYS A 284 -14.20 6.15 17.68
CA LYS A 284 -13.90 6.70 16.35
C LYS A 284 -14.47 8.12 16.15
N ALA A 285 -15.73 8.37 16.50
CA ALA A 285 -16.31 9.71 16.38
C ALA A 285 -15.57 10.77 17.22
N HIS A 286 -15.09 10.41 18.43
CA HIS A 286 -14.33 11.33 19.27
C HIS A 286 -12.96 11.66 18.66
N ALA A 287 -12.26 10.64 18.15
CA ALA A 287 -11.01 10.81 17.43
C ALA A 287 -11.21 11.67 16.16
N LEU A 288 -12.27 11.41 15.39
CA LEU A 288 -12.61 12.19 14.19
C LEU A 288 -12.91 13.65 14.52
N ASN A 289 -13.66 13.93 15.57
CA ASN A 289 -13.94 15.30 16.02
C ASN A 289 -12.69 16.03 16.50
N SER A 290 -11.80 15.33 17.21
CA SER A 290 -10.49 15.88 17.60
C SER A 290 -9.71 16.28 16.36
N GLY A 291 -9.66 15.40 15.35
CA GLY A 291 -9.06 15.68 14.05
C GLY A 291 -9.68 16.87 13.31
N LEU A 292 -11.02 16.93 13.23
CA LEU A 292 -11.74 18.03 12.58
C LEU A 292 -11.39 19.40 13.17
N SER A 293 -11.23 19.48 14.49
CA SER A 293 -10.86 20.74 15.16
C SER A 293 -9.50 21.27 14.71
N MET A 294 -8.59 20.36 14.32
CA MET A 294 -7.20 20.64 13.92
C MET A 294 -6.99 20.69 12.41
N ALA A 295 -7.99 20.28 11.62
CA ALA A 295 -7.98 20.27 10.16
C ALA A 295 -7.93 21.69 9.59
N LYS A 296 -6.99 21.92 8.69
CA LYS A 296 -6.72 23.18 7.99
C LYS A 296 -7.26 23.18 6.56
N GLY A 297 -7.50 22.02 5.97
CA GLY A 297 -8.03 21.85 4.63
C GLY A 297 -9.40 22.52 4.45
N SER A 298 -9.66 23.06 3.26
CA SER A 298 -11.02 23.46 2.87
C SER A 298 -11.96 22.25 2.72
N TRP A 299 -11.37 21.11 2.37
CA TRP A 299 -12.02 19.81 2.26
C TRP A 299 -11.37 18.83 3.22
N LEU A 300 -12.16 17.91 3.75
CA LEU A 300 -11.72 16.86 4.66
C LEU A 300 -12.13 15.51 4.08
N LEU A 301 -11.17 14.62 3.83
CA LEU A 301 -11.42 13.24 3.44
C LEU A 301 -11.14 12.32 4.62
N GLU A 302 -12.07 11.44 4.94
CA GLU A 302 -11.86 10.39 5.94
C GLU A 302 -11.19 9.18 5.27
N LEU A 303 -10.15 8.65 5.92
CA LEU A 303 -9.46 7.42 5.52
C LEU A 303 -9.34 6.49 6.72
N ASP A 304 -9.91 5.28 6.61
CA ASP A 304 -9.75 4.24 7.63
C ASP A 304 -8.33 3.65 7.58
N ALA A 305 -7.81 3.24 8.74
CA ALA A 305 -6.42 2.77 8.87
C ALA A 305 -6.15 1.42 8.18
N ASP A 306 -7.17 0.60 7.91
CA ASP A 306 -7.10 -0.63 7.08
C ASP A 306 -6.95 -0.39 5.59
N ASP A 307 -7.39 0.79 5.17
CA ASP A 307 -7.78 1.08 3.81
C ASP A 307 -6.72 1.93 3.12
N TRP A 308 -6.90 2.19 1.83
CA TRP A 308 -6.00 3.06 1.10
C TRP A 308 -6.67 3.77 -0.08
N LEU A 309 -6.07 4.86 -0.51
CA LEU A 309 -6.55 5.69 -1.62
C LEU A 309 -5.91 5.28 -2.94
N SER A 310 -6.66 5.41 -4.04
CA SER A 310 -6.07 5.43 -5.39
C SER A 310 -5.20 6.68 -5.55
N PRO A 311 -4.06 6.67 -6.28
CA PRO A 311 -3.15 7.83 -6.38
C PRO A 311 -3.76 9.12 -6.94
N ASP A 312 -4.87 9.04 -7.67
CA ASP A 312 -5.57 10.22 -8.19
C ASP A 312 -6.85 10.56 -7.41
N CYS A 313 -7.11 9.91 -6.28
CA CYS A 313 -8.29 10.12 -5.44
C CYS A 313 -8.50 11.59 -5.09
N LEU A 314 -7.51 12.23 -4.46
CA LEU A 314 -7.64 13.63 -4.04
C LEU A 314 -7.83 14.57 -5.22
N ASN A 315 -7.11 14.35 -6.32
CA ASN A 315 -7.20 15.19 -7.51
C ASN A 315 -8.59 15.10 -8.18
N GLN A 316 -9.17 13.90 -8.26
CA GLN A 316 -10.49 13.68 -8.85
C GLN A 316 -11.61 14.25 -7.96
N LEU A 317 -11.56 13.99 -6.65
CA LEU A 317 -12.57 14.49 -5.72
C LEU A 317 -12.51 16.03 -5.62
N TYR A 318 -11.31 16.60 -5.51
CA TYR A 318 -11.12 18.05 -5.48
C TYR A 318 -11.49 18.71 -6.81
N GLY A 319 -11.17 18.09 -7.94
CA GLY A 319 -11.60 18.53 -9.26
C GLY A 319 -13.13 18.61 -9.37
N LYS A 320 -13.85 17.61 -8.83
CA LYS A 320 -15.32 17.63 -8.77
C LYS A 320 -15.85 18.75 -7.86
N ALA A 321 -15.27 18.91 -6.67
CA ALA A 321 -15.61 19.99 -5.75
C ALA A 321 -15.46 21.38 -6.39
N ARG A 322 -14.41 21.61 -7.18
CA ARG A 322 -14.20 22.89 -7.88
C ARG A 322 -15.26 23.23 -8.91
N LEU A 323 -15.91 22.21 -9.50
CA LEU A 323 -16.98 22.40 -10.47
C LEU A 323 -18.34 22.64 -9.82
N HIS A 324 -18.45 22.41 -8.51
CA HIS A 324 -19.70 22.46 -7.75
C HIS A 324 -19.43 23.17 -6.41
N CYS A 325 -19.37 24.50 -6.44
CA CYS A 325 -18.99 25.31 -5.27
C CYS A 325 -20.00 25.25 -4.10
N ASP A 326 -21.20 24.76 -4.37
CA ASP A 326 -22.29 24.47 -3.43
C ASP A 326 -22.22 23.06 -2.82
N ALA A 327 -21.36 22.19 -3.34
CA ALA A 327 -21.18 20.84 -2.83
C ALA A 327 -20.72 20.87 -1.37
N SER A 328 -21.32 20.02 -0.54
CA SER A 328 -20.79 19.75 0.81
C SER A 328 -20.20 18.36 0.95
N VAL A 329 -20.56 17.42 0.07
CA VAL A 329 -19.97 16.09 0.05
C VAL A 329 -19.65 15.70 -1.39
N ILE A 330 -18.41 15.31 -1.62
CA ILE A 330 -17.99 14.59 -2.83
C ILE A 330 -17.72 13.14 -2.45
N TYR A 331 -18.25 12.20 -3.21
CA TYR A 331 -18.04 10.77 -2.97
C TYR A 331 -17.83 10.01 -4.28
N ALA A 332 -17.31 8.80 -4.18
CA ALA A 332 -17.01 7.98 -5.35
C ALA A 332 -17.23 6.49 -5.07
N ASP A 333 -16.81 5.64 -5.99
CA ASP A 333 -16.83 4.19 -5.81
C ASP A 333 -15.59 3.72 -5.04
N HIS A 334 -15.65 2.47 -4.56
CA HIS A 334 -14.49 1.81 -3.98
C HIS A 334 -14.25 0.42 -4.56
N VAL A 335 -13.01 -0.03 -4.47
CA VAL A 335 -12.64 -1.43 -4.66
C VAL A 335 -12.80 -2.16 -3.33
N GLN A 336 -13.39 -3.35 -3.36
CA GLN A 336 -13.49 -4.22 -2.19
C GLN A 336 -12.43 -5.34 -2.24
N TRP A 337 -11.73 -5.53 -1.12
CA TRP A 337 -10.74 -6.57 -0.92
C TRP A 337 -11.11 -7.45 0.27
N GLY A 338 -11.10 -8.77 0.11
CA GLY A 338 -11.23 -9.70 1.24
C GLY A 338 -9.87 -10.11 1.77
N GLU A 339 -9.65 -10.01 3.08
CA GLU A 339 -8.42 -10.47 3.73
C GLU A 339 -8.57 -11.89 4.28
N ARG A 340 -7.61 -12.76 3.94
CA ARG A 340 -7.51 -14.12 4.49
C ARG A 340 -6.71 -14.14 5.80
N MET A 341 -6.77 -15.25 6.53
CA MET A 341 -6.01 -15.42 7.79
C MET A 341 -4.50 -15.19 7.64
N ASN A 342 -3.94 -15.47 6.46
CA ASN A 342 -2.53 -15.23 6.15
C ASN A 342 -2.26 -13.81 5.62
N LYS A 343 -3.15 -12.84 5.88
CA LYS A 343 -3.10 -11.44 5.40
C LYS A 343 -3.16 -11.27 3.88
N GLN A 344 -3.36 -12.35 3.12
CA GLN A 344 -3.51 -12.25 1.68
C GLN A 344 -4.80 -11.50 1.33
N LEU A 345 -4.67 -10.45 0.52
CA LEU A 345 -5.80 -9.74 -0.05
C LEU A 345 -6.31 -10.41 -1.32
N ILE A 346 -7.63 -10.47 -1.45
CA ILE A 346 -8.35 -11.04 -2.59
C ILE A 346 -9.26 -9.97 -3.18
N TYR A 347 -9.09 -9.64 -4.46
CA TYR A 347 -9.98 -8.70 -5.14
C TYR A 347 -11.41 -9.25 -5.25
N GLN A 348 -12.39 -8.47 -4.76
CA GLN A 348 -13.81 -8.81 -4.75
C GLN A 348 -14.66 -7.91 -5.67
N GLY A 349 -14.03 -7.08 -6.51
CA GLY A 349 -14.72 -6.20 -7.44
C GLY A 349 -14.83 -4.75 -6.97
N VAL A 350 -15.31 -3.90 -7.87
CA VAL A 350 -15.72 -2.52 -7.56
C VAL A 350 -17.11 -2.54 -6.94
N ARG A 351 -17.37 -1.63 -6.01
CA ARG A 351 -18.66 -1.34 -5.40
C ARG A 351 -19.05 0.07 -5.76
N THR A 352 -20.18 0.19 -6.47
CA THR A 352 -20.73 1.47 -6.85
C THR A 352 -21.47 2.08 -5.68
N SER A 353 -21.13 3.33 -5.34
CA SER A 353 -21.81 4.06 -4.28
C SER A 353 -23.23 4.43 -4.70
N ILE A 354 -24.13 4.55 -3.73
CA ILE A 354 -25.52 4.92 -3.98
C ILE A 354 -25.58 6.31 -4.64
N HIS A 355 -26.05 6.35 -5.88
CA HIS A 355 -26.20 7.56 -6.68
C HIS A 355 -27.53 7.57 -7.46
N PRO A 356 -28.24 8.72 -7.59
CA PRO A 356 -28.04 9.92 -6.78
C PRO A 356 -28.16 9.59 -5.29
N PHE A 357 -27.48 10.39 -4.45
CA PHE A 357 -27.45 10.16 -3.02
C PHE A 357 -28.89 10.15 -2.45
N SER A 358 -29.15 9.24 -1.52
CA SER A 358 -30.43 9.17 -0.81
C SER A 358 -30.21 8.58 0.56
N THR A 359 -30.48 9.36 1.59
CA THR A 359 -30.38 8.95 3.00
C THR A 359 -31.15 7.68 3.27
N ALA A 360 -32.39 7.59 2.79
CA ALA A 360 -33.22 6.40 2.93
C ALA A 360 -32.57 5.16 2.31
N ARG A 361 -31.97 5.27 1.11
CA ARG A 361 -31.30 4.13 0.45
C ARG A 361 -30.00 3.73 1.15
N VAL A 362 -29.24 4.70 1.66
CA VAL A 362 -28.00 4.43 2.41
C VAL A 362 -28.32 3.71 3.72
N ILE A 363 -29.34 4.18 4.43
CA ILE A 363 -29.82 3.57 5.67
C ILE A 363 -30.46 2.20 5.40
N ASP A 364 -31.24 2.02 4.34
CA ASP A 364 -31.80 0.70 4.01
C ASP A 364 -30.71 -0.31 3.64
N ALA A 365 -29.72 0.12 2.87
CA ALA A 365 -28.62 -0.75 2.46
C ALA A 365 -27.64 -1.06 3.62
N GLY A 366 -27.47 -0.14 4.57
CA GLY A 366 -26.46 -0.26 5.64
C GLY A 366 -25.03 -0.34 5.10
N VAL A 367 -24.79 0.21 3.91
CA VAL A 367 -23.49 0.14 3.22
C VAL A 367 -22.75 1.47 3.39
N PRO A 368 -21.48 1.45 3.83
CA PRO A 368 -20.69 2.67 3.94
C PRO A 368 -20.41 3.26 2.56
N ILE A 369 -20.43 4.60 2.46
CA ILE A 369 -19.99 5.33 1.28
C ILE A 369 -18.52 5.70 1.46
N ALA A 370 -17.65 5.18 0.60
CA ALA A 370 -16.22 5.52 0.58
C ALA A 370 -15.72 5.57 -0.88
N PRO A 371 -14.80 6.51 -1.22
CA PRO A 371 -14.36 7.61 -0.37
C PRO A 371 -15.46 8.66 -0.20
N ARG A 372 -15.34 9.45 0.86
CA ARG A 372 -16.21 10.59 1.18
C ARG A 372 -15.35 11.79 1.59
N MET A 373 -15.54 12.91 0.90
CA MET A 373 -14.83 14.16 1.12
C MET A 373 -15.82 15.27 1.44
N PHE A 374 -15.68 15.86 2.61
CA PHE A 374 -16.60 16.84 3.17
C PHE A 374 -16.05 18.25 3.00
N ASN A 375 -16.94 19.21 2.72
CA ASN A 375 -16.62 20.61 2.91
C ASN A 375 -16.36 20.83 4.42
N THR A 376 -15.16 21.25 4.77
CA THR A 376 -14.72 21.28 6.18
C THR A 376 -15.51 22.30 6.99
N ALA A 377 -15.85 23.46 6.41
CA ALA A 377 -16.65 24.47 7.08
C ALA A 377 -18.08 23.98 7.34
N LYS A 378 -18.69 23.29 6.36
CA LYS A 378 -20.01 22.68 6.54
C LYS A 378 -19.98 21.62 7.64
N LEU A 379 -18.99 20.73 7.62
CA LEU A 379 -18.85 19.68 8.63
C LEU A 379 -18.66 20.28 10.05
N LYS A 380 -17.86 21.34 10.19
CA LYS A 380 -17.70 22.10 11.44
C LYS A 380 -19.00 22.78 11.89
N SER A 381 -19.80 23.31 10.97
CA SER A 381 -21.09 23.95 11.29
C SER A 381 -22.10 22.97 11.90
N LEU A 382 -21.91 21.68 11.64
CA LEU A 382 -22.70 20.58 12.22
C LEU A 382 -22.05 20.00 13.49
N SER A 383 -21.00 20.62 14.02
CA SER A 383 -20.23 20.08 15.16
C SER A 383 -19.62 18.69 14.92
N GLY A 384 -19.34 18.34 13.65
CA GLY A 384 -18.72 17.06 13.29
C GLY A 384 -19.61 15.85 13.55
N TRP A 385 -19.01 14.74 13.92
CA TRP A 385 -19.67 13.45 14.15
C TRP A 385 -20.36 13.42 15.52
N ASN A 386 -21.53 12.79 15.59
CA ASN A 386 -22.25 12.68 16.86
C ASN A 386 -21.57 11.68 17.80
N THR A 387 -21.14 12.13 18.98
CA THR A 387 -20.55 11.27 20.03
C THR A 387 -21.57 10.76 21.05
N ALA A 388 -22.81 11.28 21.01
CA ALA A 388 -23.92 10.88 21.88
C ALA A 388 -24.86 9.86 21.20
N THR A 389 -24.33 9.06 20.26
CA THR A 389 -25.08 7.97 19.62
C THR A 389 -25.13 6.73 20.51
N LEU A 390 -26.00 5.76 20.16
CA LEU A 390 -25.84 4.40 20.68
C LEU A 390 -24.42 3.91 20.41
N PHE A 391 -23.83 3.23 21.40
CA PHE A 391 -22.45 2.77 21.38
C PHE A 391 -21.40 3.91 21.47
N GLY A 392 -21.79 5.12 21.87
CA GLY A 392 -20.87 6.22 22.18
C GLY A 392 -20.09 6.73 20.96
N GLY A 393 -20.70 6.74 19.77
CA GLY A 393 -20.04 7.18 18.53
C GLY A 393 -19.06 6.17 17.93
N ARG A 394 -19.11 4.90 18.35
CA ARG A 394 -18.22 3.83 17.86
C ARG A 394 -18.71 3.13 16.59
N LEU A 395 -20.01 3.24 16.27
CA LEU A 395 -20.62 2.54 15.13
C LEU A 395 -21.52 3.49 14.32
N TYR A 396 -21.48 3.32 13.00
CA TYR A 396 -22.36 3.96 12.01
C TYR A 396 -22.31 5.50 12.04
N GLU A 397 -21.21 6.07 12.54
CA GLU A 397 -20.95 7.50 12.56
C GLU A 397 -20.90 8.08 11.14
N ASP A 398 -20.47 7.27 10.17
CA ASP A 398 -20.39 7.63 8.77
C ASP A 398 -21.78 7.74 8.11
N ILE A 399 -22.70 6.83 8.42
CA ILE A 399 -24.07 6.91 7.93
C ILE A 399 -24.81 8.08 8.59
N GLU A 400 -24.64 8.27 9.91
CA GLU A 400 -25.27 9.38 10.66
C GLU A 400 -24.89 10.75 10.08
N ILE A 401 -23.59 11.00 9.89
CA ILE A 401 -23.14 12.31 9.43
C ILE A 401 -23.60 12.60 8.00
N LEU A 402 -23.64 11.57 7.13
CA LEU A 402 -24.13 11.70 5.76
C LEU A 402 -25.64 11.97 5.73
N ALA A 403 -26.42 11.34 6.61
CA ALA A 403 -27.84 11.62 6.76
C ALA A 403 -28.05 13.09 7.16
N ARG A 404 -27.37 13.55 8.21
CA ARG A 404 -27.53 14.90 8.74
C ARG A 404 -27.05 15.99 7.79
N ILE A 405 -25.94 15.80 7.09
CA ILE A 405 -25.45 16.81 6.14
C ILE A 405 -26.36 16.91 4.90
N SER A 406 -26.99 15.80 4.47
CA SER A 406 -27.90 15.77 3.32
C SER A 406 -29.18 16.59 3.48
N GLU A 407 -29.60 16.88 4.71
CA GLU A 407 -30.77 17.72 4.98
C GLU A 407 -30.58 19.17 4.52
N SER A 408 -29.33 19.59 4.32
CA SER A 408 -29.00 21.00 4.08
C SER A 408 -27.82 21.18 3.11
N ALA A 409 -27.54 20.19 2.27
CA ALA A 409 -26.42 20.22 1.35
C ALA A 409 -26.54 19.33 0.12
N GLU A 410 -25.85 19.76 -0.95
CA GLU A 410 -25.70 19.01 -2.19
C GLU A 410 -24.53 18.01 -2.13
N PHE A 411 -24.79 16.85 -2.72
CA PHE A 411 -23.87 15.72 -2.82
C PHE A 411 -23.50 15.51 -4.28
N HIS A 412 -22.21 15.36 -4.56
CA HIS A 412 -21.75 15.07 -5.92
C HIS A 412 -20.91 13.80 -5.99
N TYR A 413 -21.18 13.04 -7.04
CA TYR A 413 -20.56 11.75 -7.27
C TYR A 413 -19.51 11.80 -8.37
N VAL A 414 -18.42 11.06 -8.16
CA VAL A 414 -17.39 10.77 -9.15
C VAL A 414 -17.49 9.31 -9.55
N HIS A 415 -17.74 9.05 -10.84
CA HIS A 415 -17.89 7.69 -11.38
C HIS A 415 -16.54 7.00 -11.58
N LYS A 416 -15.84 6.74 -10.47
CA LYS A 416 -14.53 6.09 -10.43
C LYS A 416 -14.28 5.42 -9.08
N ALA A 417 -13.63 4.26 -9.09
CA ALA A 417 -13.16 3.60 -7.88
C ALA A 417 -11.89 4.29 -7.36
N LEU A 418 -12.05 5.12 -6.33
CA LEU A 418 -10.98 5.99 -5.80
C LEU A 418 -10.47 5.60 -4.41
N TYR A 419 -11.08 4.57 -3.82
CA TYR A 419 -10.79 4.08 -2.48
C TYR A 419 -10.73 2.56 -2.51
N HIS A 420 -9.91 1.98 -1.65
CA HIS A 420 -9.74 0.54 -1.54
C HIS A 420 -10.07 0.12 -0.11
N ARG A 421 -11.20 -0.56 0.01
CA ARG A 421 -11.73 -1.05 1.28
C ARG A 421 -11.31 -2.48 1.54
N ARG A 422 -10.72 -2.72 2.70
CA ARG A 422 -10.31 -4.04 3.18
C ARG A 422 -11.39 -4.61 4.11
N ILE A 423 -11.82 -5.83 3.82
CA ILE A 423 -12.73 -6.60 4.68
C ILE A 423 -11.91 -7.61 5.47
N ARG A 424 -11.70 -7.32 6.76
CA ARG A 424 -11.00 -8.19 7.70
C ARG A 424 -11.94 -9.26 8.28
N LEU A 425 -11.42 -10.44 8.60
CA LEU A 425 -12.16 -11.51 9.30
C LEU A 425 -12.78 -11.06 10.63
N HIS A 426 -12.11 -10.15 11.34
CA HIS A 426 -12.52 -9.64 12.65
C HIS A 426 -13.14 -8.23 12.61
N SER A 427 -13.53 -7.74 11.42
CA SER A 427 -14.13 -6.40 11.29
C SER A 427 -15.32 -6.24 12.24
N ILE A 428 -15.32 -5.15 13.01
CA ILE A 428 -16.31 -4.88 14.06
C ILE A 428 -17.74 -4.94 13.49
N THR A 429 -17.97 -4.34 12.32
CA THR A 429 -19.29 -4.33 11.65
C THR A 429 -19.82 -5.74 11.33
N HIS A 430 -18.94 -6.72 11.09
CA HIS A 430 -19.34 -8.11 10.84
C HIS A 430 -19.70 -8.87 12.13
N ARG A 431 -19.14 -8.47 13.28
CA ARG A 431 -19.44 -9.06 14.59
C ARG A 431 -20.76 -8.55 15.19
N HIS A 432 -21.23 -7.39 14.74
CA HIS A 432 -22.36 -6.68 15.35
C HIS A 432 -23.51 -6.39 14.37
N ALA A 433 -23.85 -7.31 13.47
CA ALA A 433 -24.99 -7.15 12.56
C ALA A 433 -26.31 -6.82 13.31
N ASP A 434 -26.48 -7.37 14.51
CA ASP A 434 -27.63 -7.11 15.39
C ASP A 434 -27.68 -5.67 15.94
N HIS A 435 -26.54 -4.97 15.99
CA HIS A 435 -26.46 -3.59 16.46
C HIS A 435 -27.03 -2.59 15.45
N TYR A 436 -27.09 -2.96 14.15
CA TYR A 436 -27.64 -2.09 13.12
C TYR A 436 -29.13 -1.80 13.33
N ALA A 437 -29.91 -2.83 13.69
CA ALA A 437 -31.34 -2.67 13.94
C ALA A 437 -31.62 -1.76 15.16
N ALA A 438 -30.78 -1.84 16.20
CA ALA A 438 -30.86 -0.97 17.37
C ALA A 438 -30.48 0.48 17.04
N TRP A 439 -29.41 0.68 16.27
CA TRP A 439 -29.00 2.02 15.80
C TRP A 439 -30.06 2.65 14.89
N LEU A 440 -30.64 1.88 13.96
CA LEU A 440 -31.69 2.34 13.05
C LEU A 440 -32.95 2.79 13.81
N SER A 441 -33.33 2.04 14.85
CA SER A 441 -34.47 2.39 15.71
C SER A 441 -34.25 3.72 16.42
N TRP A 442 -33.01 4.01 16.84
CA TRP A 442 -32.64 5.29 17.45
C TRP A 442 -32.65 6.45 16.47
N MET A 443 -32.08 6.28 15.26
CA MET A 443 -32.15 7.28 14.19
C MET A 443 -33.60 7.68 13.89
N ASN A 444 -34.50 6.69 13.80
CA ASN A 444 -35.91 6.92 13.50
C ASN A 444 -36.71 7.52 14.67
N ALA A 445 -36.25 7.32 15.91
CA ALA A 445 -36.93 7.87 17.09
C ALA A 445 -36.71 9.39 17.24
N GLY A 446 -35.71 9.96 16.56
CA GLY A 446 -35.34 11.38 16.71
C GLY A 446 -34.93 11.76 18.14
N ASP A 447 -34.68 10.76 18.98
CA ASP A 447 -34.63 10.92 20.44
C ASP A 447 -33.16 10.97 20.86
N ASN A 448 -32.69 12.19 21.16
CA ASN A 448 -31.37 12.48 21.73
C ASN A 448 -31.19 11.82 23.12
N GLY A 449 -31.07 10.49 23.16
CA GLY A 449 -30.60 9.74 24.32
C GLY A 449 -31.63 8.97 25.16
N ARG A 450 -32.79 8.54 24.62
CA ARG A 450 -33.76 7.73 25.38
C ARG A 450 -34.12 6.40 24.72
N HIS A 451 -33.11 5.57 24.41
CA HIS A 451 -33.37 4.14 24.18
C HIS A 451 -33.43 3.41 25.54
N PRO A 452 -34.46 2.60 25.84
CA PRO A 452 -34.66 1.99 27.17
C PRO A 452 -33.55 1.01 27.62
N ASN A 453 -32.56 0.72 26.77
CA ASN A 453 -31.40 -0.14 27.05
C ASN A 453 -30.04 0.56 26.81
N HIS A 454 -30.01 1.90 26.73
CA HIS A 454 -28.83 2.69 26.38
C HIS A 454 -27.59 2.34 27.24
N ASP A 455 -27.74 2.27 28.56
CA ASP A 455 -26.62 1.98 29.49
C ASP A 455 -26.13 0.53 29.44
N ARG A 456 -26.98 -0.41 29.00
CA ARG A 456 -26.62 -1.83 28.93
C ARG A 456 -25.80 -2.14 27.67
N LEU A 457 -26.14 -1.49 26.56
CA LEU A 457 -25.43 -1.61 25.28
C LEU A 457 -24.09 -0.88 25.30
N GLN A 458 -23.95 0.22 26.06
CA GLN A 458 -22.65 0.91 26.24
C GLN A 458 -21.60 0.09 26.99
N ARG A 459 -22.01 -0.80 27.92
CA ARG A 459 -21.07 -1.58 28.75
C ARG A 459 -20.52 -2.85 28.07
N GLN A 460 -21.18 -3.35 27.03
CA GLN A 460 -20.70 -4.55 26.32
C GLN A 460 -19.47 -4.29 25.45
N ASP A 461 -19.22 -3.03 25.06
CA ASP A 461 -18.11 -2.64 24.16
C ASP A 461 -16.97 -1.91 24.89
N ALA A 462 -17.05 -1.67 26.20
CA ALA A 462 -15.98 -0.99 26.96
C ALA A 462 -14.80 -1.92 27.31
N ASP A 463 -14.97 -3.24 27.11
CA ASP A 463 -14.01 -4.29 27.48
C ASP A 463 -13.35 -4.99 26.26
N GLU A 464 -13.58 -4.52 25.02
CA GLU A 464 -12.91 -4.97 23.77
C GLU A 464 -12.20 -3.80 23.06
#